data_AF-A0A060CC95-F1
#
_entry.id   AF-A0A060CC95-F1
#
_cell.length_a   1.000
_cell.length_b   1.000
_cell.length_c   1.000
_cell.angle_alpha   90.00
_cell.angle_beta   90.00
_cell.angle_gamma   90.00
#
_symmetry.space_group_name_H-M   'P 1'
#
loop_
_entity.id
_entity.type
_entity.pdbx_description
1 polymer ?
#
loop_
_entity_poly.entity_id
_entity_poly.type
_entity_poly.pdbx_seq_one_letter_code
_entity_poly.pdbx_strand_id
1 'polypeptide(L)' 'QSLDRNESIFALHNVSDEVVEIDAYQLNLIDDEIWSDLLSGEVIAADGKIVFAPYQCRWIANQTGSDARI' A
#
# COMPACT_ATOMS: atom_id res chain seq x y z
N GLN A 1 15.98 9.60 5.62
CA GLN A 1 15.23 10.26 4.54
C GLN A 1 16.05 10.06 3.27
N SER A 2 15.66 9.09 2.43
CA SER A 2 16.42 8.68 1.25
C SER A 2 16.06 9.58 0.05
N LEU A 3 17.06 9.88 -0.77
CA LEU A 3 17.01 10.84 -1.88
C LEU A 3 16.44 10.27 -3.19
N ASP A 4 16.15 8.97 -3.24
CA ASP A 4 15.48 8.30 -4.36
C ASP A 4 14.08 7.85 -3.91
N ARG A 5 13.06 8.59 -4.33
CA ARG A 5 11.64 8.33 -4.05
C ARG A 5 10.97 7.53 -5.16
N ASN A 6 11.71 6.82 -5.99
CA ASN A 6 11.09 6.16 -7.14
C ASN A 6 10.30 4.91 -6.74
N GLU A 7 10.75 4.18 -5.72
CA GLU A 7 10.09 2.94 -5.27
C GLU A 7 9.91 2.97 -3.74
N SER A 8 8.67 3.15 -3.30
CA SER A 8 8.24 3.15 -1.91
C SER A 8 7.42 1.89 -1.62
N ILE A 9 7.77 1.16 -0.56
CA ILE A 9 7.06 -0.04 -0.12
C ILE A 9 6.73 0.08 1.37
N PHE A 10 5.47 -0.19 1.72
CA PHE A 10 4.95 -0.26 3.08
C PHE A 10 4.51 -1.68 3.40
N ALA A 11 5.13 -2.32 4.39
CA ALA A 11 4.70 -3.61 4.91
C ALA A 11 3.83 -3.39 6.16
N LEU A 12 2.52 -3.53 6.01
CA LEU A 12 1.54 -3.31 7.07
C LEU A 12 1.00 -4.64 7.58
N HIS A 13 0.93 -4.77 8.89
CA HIS A 13 0.44 -5.96 9.56
C HIS A 13 -0.63 -5.54 10.56
N ASN A 14 -1.84 -6.06 10.37
CA ASN A 14 -2.81 -6.08 11.45
C ASN A 14 -2.34 -7.13 12.47
N VAL A 15 -2.11 -6.70 13.71
CA VAL A 15 -1.66 -7.59 14.81
C VAL A 15 -2.77 -7.90 15.79
N SER A 16 -4.02 -7.55 15.46
CA SER A 16 -5.21 -7.92 16.23
C SER A 16 -6.04 -9.01 15.54
N ASP A 17 -6.95 -9.59 16.31
CA ASP A 17 -8.02 -10.50 15.89
C ASP A 17 -9.25 -9.77 15.33
N GLU A 18 -9.18 -8.44 15.18
CA GLU A 18 -10.28 -7.59 14.73
C GLU A 18 -10.04 -7.05 13.33
N VAL A 19 -11.11 -6.70 12.61
CA VAL A 19 -10.99 -5.94 11.35
C VAL A 19 -10.51 -4.53 11.67
N VAL A 20 -9.45 -4.09 11.00
CA VAL A 20 -8.89 -2.75 11.17
C VAL A 20 -9.02 -1.98 9.87
N GLU A 21 -9.47 -0.74 9.98
CA GLU A 21 -9.57 0.19 8.87
C GLU A 21 -8.66 1.38 9.15
N ILE A 22 -7.76 1.67 8.21
CA ILE A 22 -6.91 2.86 8.27
C ILE A 22 -7.25 3.78 7.11
N ASP A 23 -7.09 5.07 7.33
CA ASP A 23 -7.22 6.05 6.27
C ASP A 23 -5.92 6.06 5.45
N ALA A 24 -6.02 5.97 4.13
CA ALA A 24 -4.87 6.01 3.24
C ALA A 24 -4.07 7.31 3.41
N TYR A 25 -4.68 8.43 3.83
CA TYR A 25 -3.96 9.67 4.16
C TYR A 25 -3.03 9.56 5.39
N GLN A 26 -3.25 8.56 6.26
CA GLN A 26 -2.31 8.29 7.37
C GLN A 26 -1.04 7.60 6.88
N LEU A 27 -1.14 6.89 5.76
CA LEU A 27 0.01 6.48 4.98
C LEU A 27 0.39 7.67 4.10
N ASN A 28 1.67 8.02 4.02
CA ASN A 28 2.08 9.14 3.16
C ASN A 28 2.12 8.69 1.69
N LEU A 29 1.01 8.13 1.19
CA LEU A 29 0.85 7.72 -0.20
C LEU A 29 0.79 8.98 -1.06
N ILE A 30 1.40 8.91 -2.23
CA ILE A 30 1.38 9.99 -3.20
C ILE A 30 0.13 9.79 -4.06
N ASP A 31 -0.79 10.75 -4.03
CA ASP A 31 -2.11 10.66 -4.68
C ASP A 31 -2.05 10.41 -6.20
N ASP A 32 -0.99 10.86 -6.88
CA ASP A 32 -0.81 10.74 -8.33
C ASP A 32 -0.05 9.45 -8.74
N GLU A 33 0.13 8.50 -7.81
CA GLU A 33 0.76 7.21 -8.07
C GLU A 33 -0.24 6.05 -7.94
N ILE A 34 -0.02 4.99 -8.73
CA ILE A 34 -0.78 3.75 -8.60
C ILE A 34 -0.15 2.92 -7.50
N TRP A 35 -0.91 2.69 -6.43
CA TRP A 35 -0.53 1.81 -5.33
C TRP A 35 -1.18 0.45 -5.48
N SER A 36 -0.44 -0.60 -5.14
CA SER A 36 -0.98 -1.96 -5.14
C SER A 36 -0.42 -2.78 -4.00
N ASP A 37 -1.22 -3.72 -3.51
CA ASP A 37 -0.77 -4.75 -2.59
C ASP A 37 -0.07 -5.87 -3.36
N LEU A 38 1.24 -6.01 -3.15
CA LEU A 38 2.10 -6.97 -3.84
C LEU A 38 1.74 -8.43 -3.51
N LEU A 39 1.05 -8.69 -2.40
CA LEU A 39 0.68 -10.06 -2.01
C LEU A 39 -0.58 -10.56 -2.74
N SER A 40 -1.53 -9.66 -2.99
CA SER A 40 -2.83 -9.99 -3.57
C SER A 40 -3.01 -9.50 -5.01
N GLY A 41 -2.22 -8.51 -5.43
CA GLY A 41 -2.39 -7.78 -6.68
C GLY A 41 -3.52 -6.74 -6.65
N GLU A 42 -4.14 -6.50 -5.49
CA GLU A 42 -5.22 -5.53 -5.35
C GLU A 42 -4.70 -4.09 -5.48
N VAL A 43 -5.38 -3.27 -6.27
CA VAL A 43 -5.08 -1.84 -6.38
C VAL A 43 -5.60 -1.11 -5.14
N ILE A 44 -4.75 -0.27 -4.54
CA ILE A 44 -5.05 0.52 -3.36
C ILE A 44 -5.34 1.95 -3.78
N ALA A 45 -6.49 2.49 -3.38
CA ALA A 45 -6.79 3.90 -3.55
C ALA A 45 -5.98 4.74 -2.55
N ALA A 46 -5.27 5.76 -3.04
CA ALA A 46 -4.46 6.66 -2.21
C ALA A 46 -5.29 7.63 -1.36
N ASP A 47 -6.56 7.83 -1.71
CA ASP A 47 -7.52 8.73 -1.07
C ASP A 47 -8.66 7.98 -0.32
N GLY A 48 -8.49 6.68 -0.10
CA GLY A 48 -9.53 5.78 0.42
C GLY A 48 -9.27 5.22 1.82
N LYS A 49 -10.15 4.30 2.23
CA LYS A 49 -9.94 3.45 3.41
C LYS A 49 -9.22 2.18 2.98
N ILE A 50 -8.22 1.76 3.75
CA ILE A 50 -7.57 0.46 3.57
C ILE A 50 -8.01 -0.45 4.70
N VAL A 51 -8.69 -1.53 4.34
CA VAL A 51 -9.22 -2.51 5.28
C VAL A 51 -8.24 -3.68 5.40
N PHE A 52 -8.03 -4.11 6.64
CA PHE A 52 -7.26 -5.28 7.01
C PHE A 52 -8.15 -6.25 7.77
N ALA A 53 -8.23 -7.50 7.29
CA ALA A 53 -8.78 -8.59 8.05
C ALA A 53 -7.91 -8.91 9.28
N PRO A 54 -8.44 -9.65 10.28
CA PRO A 54 -7.67 -10.13 11.42
C PRO A 54 -6.35 -10.78 10.98
N TYR A 55 -5.25 -10.36 11.58
CA TYR A 55 -3.90 -10.85 11.29
C TYR A 55 -3.40 -10.70 9.84
N GLN A 56 -4.09 -9.91 9.01
CA GLN A 56 -3.71 -9.73 7.61
C GLN A 56 -2.42 -8.91 7.48
N CYS A 57 -1.53 -9.38 6.60
CA CYS A 57 -0.39 -8.64 6.10
C CYS A 57 -0.71 -8.09 4.71
N ARG A 58 -0.31 -6.84 4.42
CA ARG A 58 -0.38 -6.23 3.09
C ARG A 58 0.93 -5.50 2.78
N TRP A 59 1.40 -5.64 1.55
CA TRP A 59 2.65 -5.01 1.09
C TRP A 59 2.29 -3.98 0.02
N ILE A 60 2.10 -2.74 0.44
CA ILE A 60 1.61 -1.67 -0.41
C ILE A 60 2.79 -0.97 -1.06
N ALA A 61 2.91 -1.07 -2.37
CA ALA A 61 3.99 -0.47 -3.14
C ALA A 61 3.45 0.43 -4.26
N ASN A 62 4.18 1.51 -4.55
CA ASN A 62 3.92 2.31 -5.74
C ASN A 62 4.52 1.59 -6.96
N GLN A 63 3.80 1.61 -8.07
CA GLN A 63 4.32 1.12 -9.33
C GLN A 63 4.95 2.30 -10.08
N THR A 64 6.27 2.45 -10.00
CA THR A 64 6.98 3.29 -10.95
C THR A 64 6.83 2.65 -12.32
N GLY A 65 6.49 3.43 -13.35
CA GLY A 65 6.19 2.96 -14.72
C GLY A 65 7.33 2.27 -15.49
N SER A 66 8.29 1.64 -14.79
CA SER A 66 9.42 0.90 -15.35
C SER A 66 9.26 -0.62 -15.37
N ASP A 67 8.23 -1.21 -14.76
CA ASP A 67 7.96 -2.66 -14.84
C ASP A 67 6.68 -2.99 -15.62
N ALA A 68 6.50 -2.31 -16.77
CA ALA A 68 5.71 -2.84 -17.87
C ALA A 68 6.47 -4.04 -18.50
N ARG A 69 6.58 -5.15 -17.77
CA ARG A 69 6.99 -6.43 -18.33
C ARG A 69 5.76 -7.16 -18.87
N ILE A 70 5.50 -6.92 -20.16
CA ILE A 70 4.84 -7.86 -21.07
C ILE A 70 5.92 -8.79 -21.61
#